data_AF-A0A8T6NGZ9-F1
#
_entry.id   AF-A0A8T6NGZ9-F1
#
_cell.length_a   1.000
_cell.length_b   1.000
_cell.length_c   1.000
_cell.angle_alpha   90.00
_cell.angle_beta   90.00
_cell.angle_gamma   90.00
#
_symmetry.space_group_name_H-M   'P 1'
#
loop_
_entity.id
_entity.type
_entity.pdbx_description
1 polymer ?
#
loop_
_entity_poly.entity_id
_entity_poly.type
_entity_poly.pdbx_seq_one_letter_code
_entity_poly.pdbx_strand_id
1 'polypeptide(L)'
;MAKNWNTILRWVHLIFGFCFSIYFGAITFTGNIDYWDGQPWVTMIMGTFVLGIVFWTGIIKWQLPRIKKWNRNRKKSKASTN
;
A
#
# COMPACT_ATOMS: atom_id res chain seq x y z
N MET A 1 5.46 -23.67 11.64
CA MET A 1 5.55 -22.21 11.90
C MET A 1 4.81 -21.50 10.77
N ALA A 2 3.53 -21.15 10.94
CA ALA A 2 2.73 -20.58 9.85
C ALA A 2 3.32 -19.23 9.42
N LYS A 3 3.78 -19.13 8.17
CA LYS A 3 4.35 -17.88 7.62
C LYS A 3 3.36 -16.74 7.85
N ASN A 4 3.78 -15.75 8.64
CA ASN A 4 2.94 -14.64 9.05
C ASN A 4 2.83 -13.65 7.86
N TRP A 5 2.00 -14.02 6.88
CA TRP A 5 1.82 -13.31 5.61
C TRP A 5 1.46 -11.83 5.81
N ASN A 6 0.77 -11.55 6.91
CA ASN A 6 0.40 -10.21 7.33
C ASN A 6 1.63 -9.35 7.72
N THR A 7 2.65 -9.98 8.31
CA THR A 7 3.93 -9.33 8.65
C THR A 7 4.73 -9.06 7.38
N ILE A 8 4.80 -10.03 6.46
CA ILE A 8 5.53 -9.89 5.19
C ILE A 8 4.92 -8.76 4.34
N LEU A 9 3.59 -8.75 4.16
CA LEU A 9 2.89 -7.69 3.42
C LEU A 9 3.06 -6.32 4.05
N ARG A 10 3.14 -6.24 5.39
CA ARG A 10 3.43 -4.97 6.09
C ARG A 10 4.83 -4.47 5.75
N TRP A 11 5.85 -5.32 5.77
CA TRP A 11 7.22 -4.91 5.43
C TRP A 11 7.35 -4.53 3.96
N VAL A 12 6.73 -5.27 3.05
CA VAL A 12 6.66 -4.91 1.62
C VAL A 12 6.02 -3.53 1.46
N HIS A 13 4.87 -3.27 2.07
CA HIS A 13 4.21 -1.96 2.01
C HIS A 13 5.10 -0.82 2.53
N LEU A 14 5.80 -1.04 3.65
CA LEU A 14 6.70 -0.04 4.24
C LEU A 14 7.89 0.26 3.33
N ILE A 15 8.48 -0.76 2.70
CA ILE A 15 9.62 -0.58 1.78
C ILE A 15 9.18 0.23 0.55
N PHE A 16 8.04 -0.12 -0.07
CA PHE A 16 7.53 0.62 -1.22
C PHE A 16 7.10 2.04 -0.86
N GLY A 17 6.48 2.25 0.31
CA GLY A 17 6.17 3.57 0.82
C GLY A 17 7.42 4.41 1.10
N PHE A 18 8.51 3.79 1.55
CA PHE A 18 9.79 4.46 1.75
C PHE A 18 10.44 4.88 0.43
N CYS A 19 10.43 4.02 -0.60
CA CYS A 19 10.87 4.40 -1.95
C CYS A 19 10.09 5.61 -2.50
N PHE A 20 8.77 5.63 -2.27
CA PHE A 20 7.93 6.78 -2.64
C PHE A 20 8.32 8.06 -1.89
N SER A 21 8.64 7.95 -0.59
CA SER A 21 9.11 9.07 0.21
C SER A 21 10.45 9.62 -0.29
N ILE A 22 11.37 8.78 -0.76
CA ILE A 22 12.65 9.23 -1.34
C ILE A 22 12.40 9.97 -2.66
N TYR A 23 11.52 9.44 -3.52
CA TYR A 23 11.17 10.07 -4.79
C TYR A 23 10.62 11.50 -4.59
N PHE A 24 9.66 11.68 -3.68
CA PHE A 24 9.13 13.01 -3.34
C PHE A 24 10.13 13.85 -2.54
N GLY A 25 10.91 13.23 -1.66
CA GLY A 25 11.96 13.89 -0.90
C GLY A 25 12.99 14.56 -1.81
N ALA A 26 13.44 13.89 -2.87
CA ALA A 26 14.37 14.49 -3.83
C ALA A 26 13.81 15.77 -4.48
N ILE A 27 12.53 15.76 -4.84
CA ILE A 27 11.83 16.94 -5.40
C ILE A 27 11.75 18.06 -4.35
N THR A 28 11.35 17.74 -3.12
CA THR A 28 11.18 18.73 -2.03
C THR A 28 12.50 19.32 -1.56
N PHE A 29 13.55 18.50 -1.42
CA PHE A 29 14.88 18.95 -0.96
C PHE A 29 15.62 19.77 -2.01
N THR A 30 15.39 19.50 -3.30
CA THR A 30 15.99 20.30 -4.38
C THR A 30 15.15 21.51 -4.76
N GLY A 31 13.89 21.57 -4.32
CA GLY A 31 12.93 22.61 -4.70
C GLY A 31 12.58 22.61 -6.19
N ASN A 32 12.98 21.57 -6.93
CA ASN A 32 12.82 21.47 -8.37
C ASN A 32 11.79 20.38 -8.70
N ILE A 33 10.63 20.79 -9.20
CA ILE A 33 9.56 19.90 -9.64
C ILE A 33 9.97 19.05 -10.86
N ASP A 34 10.93 19.54 -11.64
CA ASP A 34 11.46 18.90 -12.85
C ASP A 34 12.73 18.09 -12.56
N TYR A 35 13.01 17.78 -11.28
CA TYR A 35 14.21 17.02 -10.88
C TYR A 35 14.34 15.68 -11.64
N TRP A 36 13.22 15.06 -11.99
CA TRP A 36 13.17 13.80 -12.72
C TRP A 36 12.93 13.96 -14.23
N ASP A 37 12.92 15.18 -14.77
CA ASP A 37 12.58 15.43 -16.18
C ASP A 37 13.66 14.89 -17.15
N GLY A 38 14.92 14.84 -16.70
CA GLY A 38 15.99 14.12 -17.40
C GLY A 38 15.84 12.59 -17.39
N GLN A 39 14.89 12.06 -16.61
CA GLN A 39 14.62 10.64 -16.45
C GLN A 39 13.09 10.38 -16.38
N PRO A 40 12.36 10.57 -17.50
CA PRO A 40 10.90 10.44 -17.54
C PRO A 40 10.41 9.01 -17.22
N TRP A 41 11.24 7.99 -17.47
CA TRP A 41 11.01 6.62 -17.05
C TRP A 41 10.84 6.45 -15.52
N VAL A 42 11.55 7.24 -14.70
CA VAL A 42 11.43 7.18 -13.24
C VAL A 42 10.05 7.65 -12.81
N THR A 43 9.59 8.77 -13.36
CA THR A 43 8.24 9.31 -13.10
C THR A 43 7.17 8.31 -13.49
N MET A 44 7.30 7.66 -14.65
CA MET A 44 6.34 6.64 -15.11
C MET A 44 6.33 5.42 -14.19
N ILE A 45 7.49 4.89 -13.81
CA ILE A 45 7.59 3.71 -12.93
C ILE A 45 7.07 4.03 -11.53
N MET A 46 7.41 5.20 -10.98
CA MET A 46 6.94 5.64 -9.66
C MET A 46 5.43 5.86 -9.67
N GLY A 47 4.90 6.47 -10.73
CA GLY A 47 3.47 6.74 -10.94
C GLY A 47 2.61 5.50 -11.12
N THR A 48 3.07 4.53 -11.90
CA THR A 48 2.27 3.35 -12.26
C THR A 48 2.55 2.17 -11.34
N PHE A 49 3.82 1.80 -11.15
CA PHE A 49 4.19 0.60 -10.40
C PHE A 49 4.27 0.86 -8.90
N VAL A 50 5.02 1.88 -8.47
CA VAL A 50 5.22 2.10 -7.02
C VAL A 50 3.93 2.55 -6.36
N LEU A 51 3.26 3.55 -6.93
CA LEU A 51 1.94 4.00 -6.47
C LEU A 51 0.90 2.87 -6.54
N GLY A 52 0.84 2.12 -7.64
CA GLY A 52 -0.07 0.98 -7.79
C GLY A 52 0.14 -0.09 -6.71
N ILE A 53 1.39 -0.44 -6.42
CA ILE A 53 1.74 -1.42 -5.39
C ILE A 53 1.44 -0.88 -3.99
N VAL A 54 1.76 0.38 -3.68
CA VAL A 54 1.46 1.01 -2.38
C VAL A 54 -0.05 1.06 -2.14
N PHE A 55 -0.83 1.47 -3.14
CA PHE A 55 -2.30 1.48 -3.05
C PHE A 55 -2.86 0.06 -2.89
N TRP A 56 -2.40 -0.88 -3.71
CA TRP A 56 -2.83 -2.28 -3.65
C TRP A 56 -2.54 -2.93 -2.30
N THR A 57 -1.31 -2.79 -1.81
CA THR A 57 -0.89 -3.33 -0.51
C THR A 57 -1.56 -2.61 0.66
N GLY A 58 -1.86 -1.32 0.52
CA GLY A 58 -2.68 -0.56 1.46
C GLY A 58 -4.11 -1.09 1.55
N ILE A 59 -4.77 -1.31 0.40
CA ILE A 59 -6.13 -1.88 0.34
C ILE A 59 -6.15 -3.28 0.99
N ILE A 60 -5.20 -4.15 0.66
CA ILE A 60 -5.11 -5.49 1.25
C ILE A 60 -4.91 -5.44 2.76
N LYS A 61 -4.13 -4.50 3.28
CA LYS A 61 -3.89 -4.41 4.73
C LYS A 61 -5.06 -3.78 5.48
N TRP A 62 -5.75 -2.78 4.91
CA TRP A 62 -6.75 -1.98 5.62
C TRP A 62 -8.20 -2.34 5.31
N GLN A 63 -8.51 -2.86 4.12
CA GLN A 63 -9.87 -3.23 3.72
C GLN A 63 -10.19 -4.71 4.01
N LEU A 64 -9.27 -5.62 3.70
CA LEU A 64 -9.46 -7.07 3.88
C LEU A 64 -9.77 -7.51 5.33
N PRO A 65 -9.11 -6.99 6.39
CA PRO A 65 -9.48 -7.32 7.77
C PRO A 65 -10.84 -6.75 8.16
N ARG A 66 -11.20 -5.55 7.66
CA ARG A 66 -12.52 -4.94 7.90
C ARG A 66 -13.63 -5.76 7.25
N ILE A 67 -13.46 -6.17 6.00
CA ILE A 67 -14.39 -7.04 5.28
C ILE A 67 -14.54 -8.39 6.00
N LYS A 68 -13.42 -8.99 6.44
CA LYS A 68 -13.43 -10.25 7.20
C LYS A 68 -14.18 -10.11 8.54
N LYS A 69 -13.97 -9.01 9.27
CA LYS A 69 -14.68 -8.70 10.52
C LYS A 69 -16.18 -8.50 10.27
N TRP A 70 -16.54 -7.75 9.23
CA TRP A 70 -17.93 -7.53 8.83
C TRP A 70 -18.65 -8.83 8.46
N ASN A 71 -18.02 -9.70 7.68
CA ASN A 71 -18.58 -11.01 7.35
C ASN A 71 -18.73 -11.91 8.58
N ARG A 72 -17.78 -11.86 9.53
CA ARG A 72 -17.90 -12.59 10.81
C ARG A 72 -19.09 -12.11 11.63
N ASN A 73 -19.31 -10.80 11.71
CA ASN A 73 -20.45 -10.23 12.44
C ASN A 73 -21.79 -10.59 11.77
N ARG A 74 -21.88 -10.56 10.43
CA ARG A 74 -23.08 -10.98 9.70
C ARG A 74 -23.42 -12.46 9.90
N LYS A 75 -22.41 -13.34 10.01
CA LYS A 75 -22.64 -14.76 10.32
C LYS A 75 -23.15 -14.95 11.75
N LYS A 76 -22.61 -14.21 12.72
CA LYS A 76 -23.08 -14.24 14.12
C LYS A 76 -24.51 -13.74 14.25
N SER A 77 -24.86 -12.64 13.59
CA SER A 77 -26.23 -12.10 13.65
C SER A 77 -27.25 -13.08 13.06
N LYS A 78 -26.93 -13.72 11.92
CA LYS A 78 -27.80 -14.77 11.34
C LYS A 78 -27.95 -16.01 12.23
N ALA A 79 -26.93 -16.35 13.01
CA ALA A 79 -26.98 -17.49 13.93
C ALA A 79 -27.79 -17.19 15.21
N SER A 80 -27.98 -15.91 15.58
CA SER A 80 -28.79 -15.51 16.74
C SER A 80 -30.27 -15.26 16.41
N THR A 81 -30.65 -15.27 15.13
CA THR A 81 -32.05 -15.07 14.67
C THR A 81 -32.75 -16.38 14.29
N ASN A 82 -32.06 -17.52 14.42
CA ASN A 82 -32.63 -18.88 14.36
C ASN A 82 -32.64 -19.45 15.78
#